data_AF-A0A8X7CF94-F1
#
_entry.id   AF-A0A8X7CF94-F1
#
_cell.length_a   1.000
_cell.length_b   1.000
_cell.length_c   1.000
_cell.angle_alpha   90.00
_cell.angle_beta   90.00
_cell.angle_gamma   90.00
#
_symmetry.space_group_name_H-M   'P 1'
#
loop_
_entity.id
_entity.type
_entity.pdbx_description
1 polymer ?
#
loop_
_entity_poly.entity_id
_entity_poly.type
_entity_poly.pdbx_seq_one_letter_code
_entity_poly.pdbx_strand_id
1 'polypeptide(L)'
;MSDFHLIIYLATMDLLPLMDDLGSLLEAIRNKDRELATKWSKSERWATVEHLLDSEGTPSPPSENARDGTSDTSLWICRHCTFLNQPHTTTCEMCSLPQ
;
A
#
# COMPACT_ATOMS: atom_id res chain seq x y z
N MET A 1 -18.55 2.58 2.26
CA MET A 1 -17.46 1.61 2.47
C MET A 1 -17.77 0.85 3.75
N SER A 2 -18.34 -0.35 3.65
CA SER A 2 -18.66 -1.21 4.81
C SER A 2 -18.37 -2.66 4.43
N ASP A 3 -17.15 -2.88 3.94
CA ASP A 3 -16.69 -4.19 3.48
C ASP A 3 -16.07 -4.97 4.65
N PHE A 4 -16.52 -6.19 4.88
CA PHE A 4 -16.08 -7.00 6.01
C PHE A 4 -14.62 -7.44 5.87
N HIS A 5 -14.17 -7.77 4.66
CA HIS A 5 -12.79 -8.18 4.42
C HIS A 5 -11.81 -7.03 4.67
N LEU A 6 -12.17 -5.81 4.26
CA LEU A 6 -11.39 -4.61 4.56
C LEU A 6 -11.24 -4.39 6.07
N ILE A 7 -12.32 -4.56 6.83
CA ILE A 7 -12.30 -4.40 8.30
C ILE A 7 -11.39 -5.43 8.95
N ILE A 8 -11.48 -6.71 8.52
CA ILE A 8 -10.61 -7.77 9.02
C ILE A 8 -9.15 -7.47 8.69
N TYR A 9 -8.85 -7.10 7.44
CA TYR A 9 -7.51 -6.72 7.02
C TYR A 9 -6.95 -5.59 7.89
N LEU A 10 -7.71 -4.51 8.10
CA LEU A 10 -7.29 -3.38 8.93
C LEU A 10 -7.09 -3.76 10.41
N ALA A 11 -7.87 -4.71 10.93
CA ALA A 11 -7.76 -5.18 12.31
C ALA A 11 -6.55 -6.09 12.54
N THR A 12 -6.16 -6.87 11.53
CA THR A 12 -5.08 -7.86 11.62
C THR A 12 -3.76 -7.40 11.00
N MET A 13 -3.69 -6.18 10.47
CA MET A 13 -2.48 -5.64 9.85
C MET A 13 -1.48 -5.18 10.91
N ASP A 14 -0.26 -5.74 10.88
CA ASP A 14 0.80 -5.44 11.86
C ASP A 14 1.55 -4.11 11.61
N LEU A 15 1.41 -3.52 10.41
CA LEU A 15 2.09 -2.26 10.04
C LEU A 15 1.57 -1.05 10.80
N LEU A 16 0.27 -1.01 11.10
CA LEU A 16 -0.38 0.05 11.88
C LEU A 16 -1.46 -0.62 12.74
N PRO A 17 -1.26 -0.76 14.07
CA PRO A 17 -2.22 -1.41 14.95
C PRO A 17 -3.45 -0.52 15.15
N LEU A 18 -4.39 -0.56 14.18
CA LEU A 18 -5.60 0.25 14.14
C LEU A 18 -6.76 -0.35 14.96
N MET A 19 -6.56 -1.53 15.55
CA MET A 19 -7.60 -2.27 16.26
C MET A 19 -8.25 -1.43 17.39
N ASP A 20 -7.46 -0.63 18.11
CA ASP A 20 -7.94 0.26 19.17
C ASP A 20 -8.87 1.37 18.66
N ASP A 21 -8.66 1.87 17.43
CA ASP A 21 -9.45 2.96 16.84
C ASP A 21 -10.60 2.44 15.97
N LEU A 22 -10.55 1.16 15.61
CA LEU A 22 -11.57 0.50 14.79
C LEU A 22 -12.91 0.41 15.53
N GLY A 23 -12.91 0.40 16.86
CA GLY A 23 -14.14 0.34 17.66
C GLY A 23 -15.15 1.43 17.31
N SER A 24 -14.69 2.67 17.14
CA SER A 24 -15.56 3.81 16.79
C SER A 24 -16.09 3.72 15.35
N LEU A 25 -15.32 3.14 14.42
CA LEU A 25 -15.78 2.85 13.06
C LEU A 25 -16.81 1.72 13.04
N LEU A 26 -16.58 0.64 13.80
CA LEU A 26 -17.50 -0.49 13.89
C LEU A 26 -18.84 -0.07 14.49
N GLU A 27 -18.83 0.82 15.47
CA GLU A 27 -20.04 1.43 16.03
C GLU A 27 -20.79 2.27 14.99
N ALA A 28 -20.07 3.09 14.21
CA ALA A 28 -20.64 3.86 13.11
C ALA A 28 -21.31 2.95 12.06
N ILE A 29 -20.64 1.86 11.68
CA ILE A 29 -21.16 0.89 10.71
C ILE A 29 -22.39 0.16 11.27
N ARG A 30 -22.32 -0.31 12.54
CA ARG A 30 -23.41 -1.00 13.23
C ARG A 30 -24.68 -0.15 13.28
N ASN A 31 -24.54 1.13 13.59
CA ASN A 31 -25.65 2.06 13.73
C ASN A 31 -26.02 2.79 12.42
N LYS A 32 -25.29 2.53 11.32
CA LYS A 32 -25.41 3.25 10.05
C LYS A 32 -25.23 4.77 10.20
N ASP A 33 -24.41 5.17 11.16
CA ASP A 33 -24.11 6.56 11.47
C ASP A 33 -23.03 7.10 10.51
N ARG A 34 -23.49 7.86 9.52
CA ARG A 34 -22.61 8.44 8.49
C ARG A 34 -21.76 9.58 9.03
N GLU A 35 -22.22 10.29 10.06
CA GLU A 35 -21.50 11.42 10.64
C GLU A 35 -20.31 10.92 11.45
N LEU A 36 -20.53 9.88 12.27
CA LEU A 36 -19.46 9.23 13.02
C LEU A 36 -18.41 8.61 12.09
N ALA A 37 -18.83 7.96 11.01
CA ALA A 37 -17.91 7.43 10.00
C ALA A 37 -17.07 8.53 9.32
N THR A 38 -17.68 9.68 9.03
CA THR A 38 -16.98 10.84 8.43
C THR A 38 -16.01 11.49 9.41
N LYS A 39 -16.34 11.50 10.71
CA LYS A 39 -15.44 11.96 11.76
C LYS A 39 -14.24 11.02 11.90
N TRP A 40 -14.49 9.71 11.86
CA TRP A 40 -13.43 8.69 11.95
C TRP A 40 -12.44 8.78 10.78
N SER A 41 -12.93 9.00 9.57
CA SER A 41 -12.08 9.16 8.39
C SER A 41 -11.23 10.44 8.40
N LYS A 42 -11.41 11.33 9.39
CA LYS A 42 -10.57 12.52 9.60
C LYS A 42 -9.65 12.38 10.81
N SER A 43 -9.57 11.19 11.40
CA SER A 43 -8.68 10.93 12.53
C SER A 43 -7.21 10.91 12.10
N GLU A 44 -6.31 11.28 13.02
CA GLU A 44 -4.87 11.29 12.79
C GLU A 44 -4.32 9.90 12.41
N ARG A 45 -4.86 8.85 13.03
CA ARG A 45 -4.50 7.47 12.71
C ARG A 45 -4.92 7.07 11.29
N TRP A 46 -6.10 7.47 10.85
CA TRP A 46 -6.52 7.24 9.46
C TRP A 46 -5.70 8.08 8.47
N ALA A 47 -5.38 9.33 8.82
CA ALA A 47 -4.49 10.17 8.00
C ALA A 47 -3.12 9.51 7.76
N THR A 48 -2.59 8.79 8.76
CA THR A 48 -1.34 8.01 8.59
C THR A 48 -1.47 6.91 7.54
N VAL A 49 -2.61 6.22 7.50
CA VAL A 49 -2.91 5.21 6.46
C VAL A 49 -2.94 5.86 5.08
N GLU A 50 -3.60 7.01 4.96
CA GLU A 50 -3.68 7.76 3.70
C GLU A 50 -2.29 8.20 3.21
N HIS A 51 -1.43 8.69 4.12
CA HIS A 51 -0.05 9.06 3.78
C HIS A 51 0.79 7.89 3.30
N LEU A 52 0.64 6.70 3.90
CA LEU A 52 1.33 5.51 3.43
C LEU A 52 0.85 5.11 2.03
N LEU A 53 -0.46 5.12 1.78
CA LEU A 53 -1.01 4.81 0.46
C LEU A 53 -0.52 5.79 -0.62
N ASP A 54 -0.38 7.07 -0.29
CA ASP A 54 0.15 8.10 -1.20
C ASP A 54 1.65 7.91 -1.48
N SER A 55 2.41 7.46 -0.47
CA SER A 55 3.85 7.21 -0.58
C SER A 55 4.17 5.97 -1.45
N GLU A 56 3.33 4.94 -1.39
CA GLU A 56 3.46 3.70 -2.19
C GLU A 56 3.15 3.93 -3.69
N GLY A 57 2.61 5.10 -4.05
CA GLY A 57 2.18 5.46 -5.40
C GLY A 57 3.21 6.24 -6.24
N THR A 58 4.41 6.53 -5.74
CA THR A 58 5.41 7.31 -6.49
C THR A 58 6.46 6.40 -7.15
N PRO A 59 6.32 6.01 -8.44
CA PRO A 59 7.50 5.71 -9.23
C PRO A 59 8.32 6.99 -9.34
N SER A 60 9.55 6.97 -8.84
CA SER A 60 10.54 8.03 -9.00
C SER A 60 10.56 8.53 -10.45
N PRO A 61 10.46 9.85 -10.72
CA PRO A 61 10.53 10.36 -12.09
C PRO A 61 11.89 10.00 -12.70
N PRO A 62 11.93 9.55 -13.97
CA PRO A 62 13.20 9.39 -14.67
C PRO A 62 13.81 10.78 -14.83
N SER A 63 14.98 10.98 -14.23
CA SER A 63 15.75 12.20 -14.39
C SER A 63 16.14 12.31 -15.87
N GLU A 64 15.49 13.20 -16.60
CA GLU A 64 15.78 13.50 -18.00
C GLU A 64 17.17 14.13 -18.11
N ASN A 65 18.17 13.32 -18.44
CA ASN A 65 19.38 13.78 -19.12
C ASN A 65 20.09 12.63 -19.84
N ALA A 66 20.36 12.86 -21.13
CA ALA A 66 21.28 12.17 -22.02
C ALA A 66 20.81 10.89 -22.75
N ARG A 67 20.39 11.12 -24.01
CA ARG A 67 20.96 10.56 -25.26
C ARG A 67 21.27 9.05 -25.33
N ASP A 68 20.57 8.40 -26.26
CA ASP A 68 21.04 7.36 -27.21
C ASP A 68 21.91 6.23 -26.62
N GLY A 69 21.30 5.05 -26.46
CA GLY A 69 22.02 3.83 -26.10
C GLY A 69 21.11 2.75 -25.52
N THR A 70 20.64 1.85 -26.39
CA THR A 70 19.96 0.60 -26.07
C THR A 70 20.75 -0.23 -25.05
N SER A 71 20.32 -0.24 -23.80
CA SER A 71 20.67 -1.24 -22.78
C SER A 71 19.61 -1.18 -21.68
N ASP A 72 18.68 -2.13 -21.74
CA ASP A 72 17.65 -2.42 -20.75
C ASP A 72 18.33 -2.65 -19.39
N THR A 73 18.47 -1.59 -18.60
CA THR A 73 19.24 -1.56 -17.35
C THR A 73 18.35 -1.23 -16.15
N SER A 74 17.03 -1.29 -16.32
CA SER A 74 16.08 -0.96 -15.26
C SER A 74 15.85 -2.18 -14.36
N LEU A 75 16.38 -2.11 -13.13
CA LEU A 75 16.04 -3.05 -12.06
C LEU A 75 14.52 -3.15 -11.90
N TRP A 76 14.00 -4.34 -11.56
CA TRP A 76 12.57 -4.56 -11.37
C TRP A 76 12.22 -5.08 -9.96
N ILE A 77 11.15 -4.54 -9.38
CA ILE A 77 10.65 -4.97 -8.07
C ILE A 77 9.74 -6.19 -8.25
N CYS A 78 10.04 -7.27 -7.54
CA CYS A 78 9.23 -8.49 -7.58
C CYS A 78 7.85 -8.25 -6.97
N ARG A 79 6.78 -8.54 -7.73
CA ARG A 79 5.39 -8.39 -7.27
C ARG A 79 4.98 -9.41 -6.19
N HIS A 80 5.80 -10.42 -5.94
CA HIS A 80 5.53 -11.47 -4.95
C HIS A 80 6.25 -11.24 -3.62
N CYS A 81 7.49 -10.76 -3.65
CA CYS A 81 8.34 -10.67 -2.46
C CYS A 81 9.08 -9.33 -2.30
N THR A 82 8.75 -8.34 -3.14
CA THR A 82 9.29 -6.97 -3.14
C THR A 82 10.81 -6.82 -3.34
N PHE A 83 11.51 -7.92 -3.63
CA PHE A 83 12.94 -7.88 -3.93
C PHE A 83 13.25 -7.15 -5.24
N LEU A 84 14.33 -6.37 -5.24
CA LEU A 84 14.82 -5.60 -6.39
C LEU A 84 15.79 -6.45 -7.22
N ASN A 85 15.34 -6.94 -8.37
CA ASN A 85 16.09 -7.87 -9.24
C ASN A 85 16.85 -7.15 -10.35
N GLN A 86 17.88 -7.82 -10.86
CA GLN A 86 18.65 -7.37 -12.03
C GLN A 86 17.79 -7.40 -13.32
N PRO A 87 17.99 -6.43 -14.24
CA PRO A 87 17.22 -6.33 -15.50
C PRO A 87 17.34 -7.56 -16.42
N HIS A 88 18.41 -8.34 -16.26
CA HIS A 88 18.67 -9.55 -17.07
C HIS A 88 17.99 -10.82 -16.53
N THR A 89 17.22 -10.71 -15.45
CA THR A 89 16.56 -11.84 -14.80
C THR A 89 15.06 -11.80 -15.06
N THR A 90 14.50 -12.89 -15.58
CA THR A 90 13.04 -13.05 -15.79
C THR A 90 12.35 -13.71 -14.60
N THR A 91 13.14 -14.18 -13.63
CA THR A 91 12.70 -14.82 -12.39
C THR A 91 13.37 -14.14 -11.21
N CYS A 92 12.65 -13.99 -10.11
CA CYS A 92 13.17 -13.33 -8.93
C CYS A 92 14.27 -14.16 -8.24
N GLU A 93 15.39 -13.51 -7.88
CA GLU A 93 16.52 -14.15 -7.19
C GLU A 93 16.16 -14.65 -5.78
N MET A 94 15.19 -14.00 -5.10
CA MET A 94 14.78 -14.36 -3.74
C MET A 94 13.70 -15.44 -3.67
N CYS A 95 12.69 -15.38 -4.56
CA CYS A 95 11.54 -16.31 -4.50
C CYS A 95 11.43 -17.25 -5.71
N SER A 96 12.28 -17.09 -6.72
CA SER A 96 12.31 -17.89 -7.96
C SER A 96 11.01 -17.88 -8.78
N LEU A 97 10.10 -16.93 -8.51
CA LEU A 97 8.88 -16.73 -9.30
C LEU A 97 9.13 -15.78 -10.49
N PRO A 98 8.41 -15.92 -11.61
CA PRO A 98 8.51 -15.02 -12.75
C PRO A 98 8.04 -13.59 -12.40
N GLN A 99 8.46 -12.61 -13.21
CA GLN A 99 8.01 -11.22 -13.12
C GLN A 99 6.49 -11.05 -13.28
#